data_AF-A0A8T6IX24-F1
#
_entry.id   AF-A0A8T6IX24-F1
#
_cell.length_a   1.000
_cell.length_b   1.000
_cell.length_c   1.000
_cell.angle_alpha   90.00
_cell.angle_beta   90.00
_cell.angle_gamma   90.00
#
_symmetry.space_group_name_H-M   'P 1'
#
loop_
_entity.id
_entity.type
_entity.pdbx_description
1 polymer ?
#
loop_
_entity_poly.entity_id
_entity_poly.type
_entity_poly.pdbx_seq_one_letter_code
_entity_poly.pdbx_strand_id
1 'polypeptide(L)'
;MQFRLVLLLTTAIFCVGCGAFETEISTEVAVQVGTEVAEQVGTVVVDQVATVMAEKQPAVAIDPSSTPSKPQTEVEGQTIYDCSPKYCKDMTSCEEAVYKLTVCGFGRLDANNDGVPCESICTASAFAAVSIIPPTRAPVAEPAPDSDGELALVTRVIDGDTIDVRLDGKTERIRYLQINTPERSAPCYRESTEMNADLVAGQTVRLVPDKELIDPYNRLLRYVYVGEVLVNRVLVEGGWAEVVLYPPNDMRYDEFVRLEAEAAAAGRGCHPTGIFDDGSTTR
;
A
#
# COMPACT_ATOMS: atom_id res chain seq x y z
N MET A 1 49.25 49.20 10.14
CA MET A 1 49.65 48.88 11.54
C MET A 1 49.79 47.37 11.64
N GLN A 2 50.81 46.91 12.37
CA GLN A 2 51.38 45.56 12.45
C GLN A 2 50.50 44.36 12.05
N PHE A 3 50.95 43.62 11.02
CA PHE A 3 50.50 42.26 10.71
C PHE A 3 51.19 41.26 11.66
N ARG A 4 50.42 40.47 12.40
CA ARG A 4 50.94 39.27 13.08
C ARG A 4 50.77 38.05 12.18
N LEU A 5 51.92 37.53 11.76
CA LEU A 5 52.13 36.27 11.06
C LEU A 5 51.80 35.10 12.00
N VAL A 6 50.85 34.24 11.63
CA VAL A 6 50.65 32.93 12.27
C VAL A 6 51.10 31.85 11.28
N LEU A 7 52.26 31.27 11.59
CA LEU A 7 52.86 30.14 10.90
C LEU A 7 52.23 28.85 11.45
N LEU A 8 51.44 28.14 10.64
CA LEU A 8 50.99 26.79 10.98
C LEU A 8 52.01 25.79 10.41
N LEU A 9 52.83 25.24 11.31
CA LEU A 9 53.60 24.02 11.06
C LEU A 9 52.65 22.82 11.01
N THR A 10 52.55 22.15 9.87
CA THR A 10 52.10 20.75 9.80
C THR A 10 53.30 19.88 9.54
N THR A 11 53.73 19.17 10.58
CA THR A 11 54.79 18.16 10.58
C THR A 11 54.28 16.93 9.83
N ALA A 12 54.85 16.62 8.66
CA ALA A 12 54.62 15.36 7.96
C ALA A 12 55.43 14.25 8.65
N ILE A 13 54.74 13.22 9.16
CA ILE A 13 55.36 11.99 9.64
C ILE A 13 55.68 11.15 8.41
N PHE A 14 56.97 11.04 8.08
CA PHE A 14 57.48 10.13 7.06
C PHE A 14 57.41 8.69 7.59
N CYS A 15 56.48 7.89 7.05
CA CYS A 15 56.55 6.44 7.15
C CYS A 15 57.34 5.92 5.94
N VAL A 16 58.57 5.44 6.17
CA VAL A 16 59.38 4.78 5.15
C VAL A 16 58.85 3.37 4.96
N GLY A 17 58.25 3.10 3.80
CA GLY A 17 58.04 1.75 3.30
C GLY A 17 56.64 1.16 3.50
N CYS A 18 55.63 1.72 2.85
CA CYS A 18 54.52 0.92 2.35
C CYS A 18 53.94 1.62 1.11
N GLY A 19 53.85 0.88 0.01
CA GLY A 19 53.36 1.38 -1.27
C GLY A 19 51.85 1.47 -1.33
N ALA A 20 51.40 2.13 -2.40
CA ALA A 20 50.02 2.36 -2.83
C ALA A 20 49.37 3.66 -2.31
N PHE A 21 49.50 4.64 -3.22
CA PHE A 21 48.64 5.80 -3.46
C PHE A 21 47.15 5.44 -3.48
N GLU A 22 46.31 6.25 -2.84
CA GLU A 22 45.00 6.68 -3.34
C GLU A 22 44.65 8.01 -2.64
N THR A 23 44.63 9.08 -3.41
CA THR A 23 44.27 10.45 -2.99
C THR A 23 42.84 10.74 -3.43
N GLU A 24 41.91 10.86 -2.48
CA GLU A 24 40.63 11.53 -2.73
C GLU A 24 40.70 12.98 -2.25
N ILE A 25 40.47 13.90 -3.18
CA ILE A 25 40.41 15.34 -2.95
C ILE A 25 38.93 15.70 -2.78
N SER A 26 38.48 15.95 -1.55
CA SER A 26 37.18 16.57 -1.31
C SER A 26 37.35 18.09 -1.31
N THR A 27 36.68 18.77 -2.23
CA THR A 27 36.73 20.22 -2.39
C THR A 27 35.42 20.79 -1.86
N GLU A 28 35.44 21.47 -0.70
CA GLU A 28 34.34 22.32 -0.26
C GLU A 28 34.66 23.77 -0.60
N VAL A 29 33.82 24.40 -1.42
CA VAL A 29 33.87 25.83 -1.73
C VAL A 29 32.76 26.51 -0.94
N ALA A 30 33.13 27.27 0.08
CA ALA A 30 32.25 28.24 0.74
C ALA A 30 32.47 29.61 0.09
N VAL A 31 31.44 30.15 -0.59
CA VAL A 31 31.45 31.54 -1.09
C VAL A 31 30.70 32.43 -0.11
N GLN A 32 31.40 33.47 0.32
CA GLN A 32 31.00 34.44 1.32
C GLN A 32 30.12 35.53 0.71
N VAL A 33 29.04 35.88 1.41
CA VAL A 33 28.19 37.05 1.11
C VAL A 33 28.92 38.33 1.50
N GLY A 34 28.95 39.31 0.60
CA GLY A 34 29.48 40.64 0.82
C GLY A 34 28.58 41.70 0.18
N THR A 35 28.06 42.57 1.04
CA THR A 35 27.38 43.85 0.78
C THR A 35 28.33 44.83 0.04
N GLU A 36 27.92 45.75 -0.83
CA GLU A 36 27.32 47.06 -0.51
C GLU A 36 27.01 47.88 -1.80
N VAL A 37 25.92 48.64 -1.72
CA VAL A 37 25.51 49.92 -2.37
C VAL A 37 26.17 50.46 -3.65
N ALA A 38 25.31 50.83 -4.62
CA ALA A 38 25.39 52.12 -5.30
C ALA A 38 24.01 52.60 -5.78
N GLU A 39 23.68 53.82 -5.35
CA GLU A 39 22.54 54.67 -5.61
C GLU A 39 22.61 55.30 -7.01
N GLN A 40 21.50 55.32 -7.78
CA GLN A 40 21.14 56.45 -8.65
C GLN A 40 19.75 56.32 -9.32
N VAL A 41 18.89 57.25 -8.91
CA VAL A 41 17.76 57.95 -9.54
C VAL A 41 17.47 57.68 -11.04
N GLY A 42 16.19 57.43 -11.37
CA GLY A 42 15.65 57.54 -12.72
C GLY A 42 14.15 57.23 -12.81
N THR A 43 13.35 58.26 -13.10
CA THR A 43 11.89 58.31 -13.04
C THR A 43 11.19 57.88 -14.35
N VAL A 44 9.98 57.30 -14.20
CA VAL A 44 8.82 57.27 -15.15
C VAL A 44 8.98 56.55 -16.50
N VAL A 45 8.24 55.45 -16.72
CA VAL A 45 7.10 55.39 -17.67
C VAL A 45 6.23 54.12 -17.49
N VAL A 46 4.96 54.38 -17.16
CA VAL A 46 3.70 53.70 -17.53
C VAL A 46 3.72 52.32 -18.21
N ASP A 47 3.16 51.35 -17.45
CA ASP A 47 1.92 50.61 -17.74
C ASP A 47 1.66 50.14 -19.18
N GLN A 48 1.75 48.82 -19.41
CA GLN A 48 0.95 48.10 -20.40
C GLN A 48 0.62 46.68 -19.90
N VAL A 49 -0.52 46.56 -19.23
CA VAL A 49 -1.31 45.32 -19.22
C VAL A 49 -2.29 45.40 -20.39
N ALA A 50 -2.12 44.55 -21.40
CA ALA A 50 -3.08 44.38 -22.48
C ALA A 50 -3.21 42.89 -22.86
N THR A 51 -4.24 42.28 -22.28
CA THR A 51 -5.30 41.50 -22.96
C THR A 51 -4.92 40.71 -24.20
N VAL A 52 -4.87 39.38 -24.08
CA VAL A 52 -5.08 38.45 -25.20
C VAL A 52 -6.54 37.99 -25.19
N MET A 53 -7.26 38.43 -26.23
CA MET A 53 -8.59 38.01 -26.68
C MET A 53 -8.54 36.53 -27.08
N ALA A 54 -9.41 35.66 -26.57
CA ALA A 54 -10.74 35.39 -27.11
C ALA A 54 -10.74 35.02 -28.61
N GLU A 55 -10.44 33.74 -28.91
CA GLU A 55 -10.83 33.13 -30.19
C GLU A 55 -12.05 32.22 -29.99
N LYS A 56 -13.07 32.57 -30.77
CA LYS A 56 -14.44 32.12 -30.76
C LYS A 56 -14.57 30.94 -31.73
N GLN A 57 -14.79 29.73 -31.22
CA GLN A 57 -15.18 28.59 -32.06
C GLN A 57 -16.67 28.71 -32.46
N PRO A 58 -17.03 28.39 -33.71
CA PRO A 58 -18.41 28.42 -34.16
C PRO A 58 -19.19 27.22 -33.59
N ALA A 59 -20.38 27.54 -33.07
CA ALA A 59 -21.37 26.58 -32.60
C ALA A 59 -21.87 25.72 -33.77
N VAL A 60 -21.75 24.40 -33.63
CA VAL A 60 -22.41 23.42 -34.49
C VAL A 60 -23.82 23.21 -33.96
N ALA A 61 -24.81 23.47 -34.81
CA ALA A 61 -26.23 23.30 -34.54
C ALA A 61 -26.57 21.81 -34.38
N ILE A 62 -27.30 21.47 -33.32
CA ILE A 62 -27.86 20.14 -33.07
C ILE A 62 -29.34 20.19 -33.43
N ASP A 63 -29.75 19.42 -34.44
CA ASP A 63 -31.13 19.26 -34.88
C ASP A 63 -31.83 18.18 -34.02
N PRO A 64 -32.94 18.48 -33.30
CA PRO A 64 -33.62 17.54 -32.43
C PRO A 64 -34.76 16.83 -33.16
N SER A 65 -34.47 15.99 -34.15
CA SER A 65 -35.44 14.99 -34.61
C SER A 65 -34.81 13.92 -35.49
N SER A 66 -34.34 12.83 -34.90
CA SER A 66 -34.40 11.52 -35.54
C SER A 66 -34.09 10.42 -34.53
N THR A 67 -35.10 9.63 -34.20
CA THR A 67 -34.89 8.27 -33.72
C THR A 67 -34.77 7.37 -34.95
N PRO A 68 -33.69 6.60 -35.06
CA PRO A 68 -33.83 5.24 -35.57
C PRO A 68 -33.06 4.21 -34.73
N SER A 69 -33.81 3.19 -34.33
CA SER A 69 -33.44 1.79 -34.07
C SER A 69 -31.96 1.39 -34.06
N LYS A 70 -31.54 0.82 -32.92
CA LYS A 70 -30.53 -0.23 -32.67
C LYS A 70 -29.51 -0.52 -33.80
N PRO A 71 -28.22 -0.38 -33.45
CA PRO A 71 -27.26 -1.47 -33.67
C PRO A 71 -26.83 -2.05 -32.33
N GLN A 72 -26.92 -3.38 -32.19
CA GLN A 72 -26.25 -4.09 -31.10
C GLN A 72 -24.75 -4.02 -31.35
N THR A 73 -24.06 -3.27 -30.51
CA THR A 73 -22.63 -3.47 -30.30
C THR A 73 -22.52 -4.16 -28.94
N GLU A 74 -22.37 -5.49 -28.99
CA GLU A 74 -21.82 -6.26 -27.88
C GLU A 74 -20.40 -5.72 -27.63
N VAL A 75 -20.22 -5.06 -26.50
CA VAL A 75 -18.88 -4.76 -25.96
C VAL A 75 -18.73 -5.63 -24.73
N GLU A 76 -17.73 -6.49 -24.80
CA GLU A 76 -17.32 -7.50 -23.83
C GLU A 76 -17.20 -6.89 -22.43
N GLY A 77 -17.96 -7.44 -21.49
CA GLY A 77 -18.00 -6.99 -20.11
C GLY A 77 -16.75 -7.44 -19.36
N GLN A 78 -15.82 -6.52 -19.13
CA GLN A 78 -14.93 -6.59 -17.97
C GLN A 78 -15.81 -6.52 -16.72
N THR A 79 -15.87 -7.61 -15.98
CA THR A 79 -16.54 -7.66 -14.69
C THR A 79 -15.62 -7.06 -13.63
N ILE A 80 -16.12 -5.96 -13.05
CA ILE A 80 -15.51 -5.11 -12.02
C ILE A 80 -15.74 -5.81 -10.67
N TYR A 81 -15.02 -6.90 -10.40
CA TYR A 81 -15.09 -7.56 -9.10
C TYR A 81 -14.20 -6.82 -8.10
N ASP A 82 -14.70 -6.63 -6.88
CA ASP A 82 -13.94 -6.06 -5.76
C ASP A 82 -13.45 -7.16 -4.81
N CYS A 83 -12.56 -6.79 -3.88
CA CYS A 83 -12.13 -7.67 -2.80
C CYS A 83 -13.02 -7.56 -1.55
N SER A 84 -14.27 -7.07 -1.68
CA SER A 84 -15.24 -7.12 -0.59
C SER A 84 -15.57 -8.58 -0.25
N PRO A 85 -15.71 -8.95 1.04
CA PRO A 85 -15.97 -10.33 1.40
C PRO A 85 -17.30 -10.85 0.87
N LYS A 86 -17.26 -12.06 0.35
CA LYS A 86 -18.46 -12.86 0.06
C LYS A 86 -18.22 -14.32 0.41
N TYR A 87 -19.28 -15.03 0.75
CA TYR A 87 -19.24 -16.49 0.91
C TYR A 87 -19.73 -17.17 -0.37
N CYS A 88 -19.43 -18.46 -0.52
CA CYS A 88 -19.87 -19.23 -1.68
C CYS A 88 -21.40 -19.19 -1.90
N LYS A 89 -22.18 -19.01 -0.82
CA LYS A 89 -23.64 -18.82 -0.86
C LYS A 89 -24.09 -17.48 -1.46
N ASP A 90 -23.24 -16.46 -1.39
CA ASP A 90 -23.54 -15.08 -1.81
C ASP A 90 -23.02 -14.79 -3.23
N MET A 91 -22.26 -15.72 -3.81
CA MET A 91 -21.70 -15.62 -5.14
C MET A 91 -22.51 -16.46 -6.13
N THR A 92 -22.79 -15.86 -7.29
CA THR A 92 -23.58 -16.50 -8.35
C THR A 92 -22.75 -16.88 -9.56
N SER A 93 -21.47 -16.48 -9.60
CA SER A 93 -20.54 -16.78 -10.68
C SER A 93 -19.26 -17.41 -10.16
N CYS A 94 -18.81 -18.47 -10.83
CA CYS A 94 -17.50 -19.08 -10.56
C CYS A 94 -16.36 -18.08 -10.84
N GLU A 95 -16.48 -17.21 -11.84
CA GLU A 95 -15.46 -16.20 -12.16
C GLU A 95 -15.21 -15.24 -10.99
N GLU A 96 -16.27 -14.82 -10.30
CA GLU A 96 -16.17 -13.98 -9.11
C GLU A 96 -15.47 -14.72 -7.96
N ALA A 97 -15.79 -16.01 -7.76
CA ALA A 97 -15.15 -16.84 -6.74
C ALA A 97 -13.66 -17.07 -7.04
N VAL A 98 -13.31 -17.29 -8.31
CA VAL A 98 -11.91 -17.40 -8.77
C VAL A 98 -11.16 -16.10 -8.57
N TYR A 99 -11.75 -14.96 -8.92
CA TYR A 99 -11.15 -13.65 -8.68
C TYR A 99 -10.88 -13.45 -7.18
N LYS A 100 -11.85 -13.75 -6.32
CA LYS A 100 -11.69 -13.60 -4.86
C LYS A 100 -10.66 -14.56 -4.27
N LEU A 101 -10.54 -15.78 -4.78
CA LEU A 101 -9.48 -16.71 -4.33
C LEU A 101 -8.09 -16.25 -4.80
N THR A 102 -7.94 -16.00 -6.10
CA THR A 102 -6.63 -15.83 -6.74
C THR A 102 -6.08 -14.41 -6.65
N VAL A 103 -6.95 -13.39 -6.68
CA VAL A 103 -6.56 -11.97 -6.64
C VAL A 103 -6.69 -11.42 -5.22
N CYS A 104 -7.78 -11.76 -4.52
CA CYS A 104 -8.05 -11.20 -3.20
C CYS A 104 -7.56 -12.08 -2.03
N GLY A 105 -7.16 -13.34 -2.28
CA GLY A 105 -6.56 -14.22 -1.26
C GLY A 105 -7.55 -14.90 -0.30
N PHE A 106 -8.83 -15.02 -0.66
CA PHE A 106 -9.84 -15.68 0.19
C PHE A 106 -9.68 -17.22 0.17
N GLY A 107 -8.69 -17.74 0.90
CA GLY A 107 -8.38 -19.17 0.96
C GLY A 107 -9.55 -20.05 1.39
N ARG A 108 -10.45 -19.55 2.25
CA ARG A 108 -11.65 -20.29 2.68
C ARG A 108 -12.64 -20.65 1.58
N LEU A 109 -12.55 -20.02 0.40
CA LEU A 109 -13.39 -20.39 -0.73
C LEU A 109 -12.98 -21.76 -1.27
N ASP A 110 -11.71 -22.14 -1.11
CA ASP A 110 -11.13 -23.41 -1.50
C ASP A 110 -10.90 -24.29 -0.26
N ALA A 111 -11.99 -24.89 0.24
CA ALA A 111 -11.98 -25.61 1.51
C ALA A 111 -11.10 -26.88 1.51
N ASN A 112 -10.85 -27.48 0.34
CA ASN A 112 -10.03 -28.68 0.19
C ASN A 112 -8.60 -28.38 -0.31
N ASN A 113 -8.28 -27.10 -0.58
CA ASN A 113 -7.01 -26.59 -1.11
C ASN A 113 -6.62 -27.21 -2.47
N ASP A 114 -7.59 -27.43 -3.37
CA ASP A 114 -7.36 -27.96 -4.72
C ASP A 114 -7.24 -26.89 -5.82
N GLY A 115 -7.38 -25.62 -5.44
CA GLY A 115 -7.36 -24.44 -6.31
C GLY A 115 -8.73 -24.06 -6.88
N VAL A 116 -9.81 -24.78 -6.54
CA VAL A 116 -11.17 -24.54 -7.03
C VAL A 116 -12.02 -23.93 -5.91
N PRO A 117 -12.30 -22.61 -5.97
CA PRO A 117 -13.13 -21.98 -4.95
C PRO A 117 -14.60 -22.34 -5.15
N CYS A 118 -15.33 -22.52 -4.06
CA CYS A 118 -16.78 -22.68 -4.05
C CYS A 118 -17.26 -23.78 -5.00
N GLU A 119 -16.92 -25.03 -4.70
CA GLU A 119 -17.27 -26.24 -5.49
C GLU A 119 -18.77 -26.33 -5.88
N SER A 120 -19.66 -25.69 -5.11
CA SER A 120 -21.09 -25.56 -5.42
C SER A 120 -21.40 -24.80 -6.72
N ILE A 121 -20.51 -23.89 -7.13
CA ILE A 121 -20.65 -23.05 -8.32
C ILE A 121 -19.48 -23.23 -9.29
N CYS A 122 -18.30 -23.62 -8.82
CA CYS A 122 -17.16 -23.99 -9.63
C CYS A 122 -17.04 -25.51 -9.72
N THR A 123 -17.64 -26.11 -10.74
CA THR A 123 -17.35 -27.52 -11.06
C THR A 123 -15.92 -27.64 -11.59
N ALA A 124 -15.14 -28.62 -11.16
CA ALA A 124 -13.77 -28.88 -11.64
C ALA A 124 -13.64 -28.95 -13.18
N SER A 125 -14.73 -29.24 -13.89
CA SER A 125 -14.78 -29.28 -15.35
C SER A 125 -14.96 -27.91 -16.03
N ALA A 126 -15.26 -26.84 -15.28
CA ALA A 126 -15.34 -25.46 -15.78
C ALA A 126 -13.97 -24.76 -15.79
N PHE A 127 -13.01 -25.24 -14.99
CA PHE A 127 -11.65 -24.70 -14.93
C PHE A 127 -10.81 -24.99 -16.18
N ALA A 128 -11.15 -26.03 -16.96
CA ALA A 128 -10.41 -26.39 -18.16
C ALA A 128 -10.65 -25.44 -19.35
N ALA A 129 -11.65 -24.54 -19.29
CA ALA A 129 -12.04 -23.69 -20.43
C ALA A 129 -11.64 -22.21 -20.30
N VAL A 130 -11.15 -21.76 -19.14
CA VAL A 130 -10.70 -20.35 -18.94
C VAL A 130 -9.18 -20.25 -19.08
N SER A 131 -8.63 -20.76 -20.18
CA SER A 131 -7.18 -20.77 -20.40
C SER A 131 -6.77 -20.36 -21.82
N ILE A 132 -7.36 -19.30 -22.38
CA ILE A 132 -6.79 -18.67 -23.59
C ILE A 132 -6.95 -17.14 -23.73
N ILE A 133 -7.57 -16.44 -22.78
CA ILE A 133 -7.54 -14.97 -22.81
C ILE A 133 -6.50 -14.52 -21.79
N PRO A 134 -5.30 -14.07 -22.22
CA PRO A 134 -4.39 -13.42 -21.29
C PRO A 134 -5.09 -12.15 -20.77
N PRO A 135 -5.21 -11.94 -19.44
CA PRO A 135 -5.71 -10.68 -18.94
C PRO A 135 -4.78 -9.58 -19.45
N THR A 136 -5.34 -8.66 -20.24
CA THR A 136 -4.64 -7.44 -20.61
C THR A 136 -4.46 -6.65 -19.32
N ARG A 137 -3.23 -6.72 -18.81
CA ARG A 137 -2.69 -6.06 -17.63
C ARG A 137 -3.37 -6.50 -16.32
N ALA A 138 -2.84 -7.59 -15.76
CA ALA A 138 -2.83 -7.75 -14.31
C ALA A 138 -2.39 -6.42 -13.65
N PRO A 139 -2.95 -6.03 -12.48
CA PRO A 139 -2.25 -5.06 -11.65
C PRO A 139 -0.81 -5.55 -11.58
N VAL A 140 0.14 -4.67 -11.86
CA VAL A 140 1.55 -5.00 -11.67
C VAL A 140 1.64 -5.36 -10.19
N ALA A 141 1.63 -6.65 -9.88
CA ALA A 141 2.02 -7.16 -8.59
C ALA A 141 3.42 -6.59 -8.44
N GLU A 142 3.54 -5.55 -7.62
CA GLU A 142 4.85 -5.09 -7.21
C GLU A 142 5.55 -6.37 -6.71
N PRO A 143 6.71 -6.72 -7.27
CA PRO A 143 7.40 -7.92 -6.83
C PRO A 143 7.54 -7.80 -5.31
N ALA A 144 6.92 -8.73 -4.59
CA ALA A 144 7.22 -8.88 -3.19
C ALA A 144 8.75 -9.03 -3.13
N PRO A 145 9.45 -8.33 -2.22
CA PRO A 145 10.88 -8.56 -2.05
C PRO A 145 11.06 -10.04 -1.69
N ASP A 146 11.45 -10.83 -2.70
CA ASP A 146 11.66 -12.26 -2.62
C ASP A 146 12.86 -12.52 -1.69
N SER A 147 12.62 -12.65 -0.38
CA SER A 147 13.32 -13.52 0.61
C SER A 147 13.39 -13.01 2.07
N ASP A 148 12.92 -11.80 2.40
CA ASP A 148 13.18 -11.21 3.74
C ASP A 148 12.19 -11.62 4.85
N GLY A 149 11.31 -12.59 4.60
CA GLY A 149 10.25 -12.98 5.55
C GLY A 149 10.37 -14.40 6.10
N GLU A 150 10.09 -14.56 7.38
CA GLU A 150 10.07 -15.86 8.06
C GLU A 150 8.76 -16.60 7.75
N LEU A 151 8.82 -17.88 7.38
CA LEU A 151 7.62 -18.69 7.16
C LEU A 151 7.13 -19.30 8.47
N ALA A 152 5.84 -19.17 8.75
CA ALA A 152 5.23 -19.72 9.97
C ALA A 152 3.80 -20.24 9.70
N LEU A 153 3.41 -21.30 10.40
CA LEU A 153 2.04 -21.84 10.31
C LEU A 153 1.14 -21.10 11.28
N VAL A 154 0.02 -20.56 10.82
CA VAL A 154 -0.99 -19.95 11.71
C VAL A 154 -1.68 -21.04 12.53
N THR A 155 -1.60 -20.89 13.85
CA THR A 155 -2.20 -21.84 14.81
C THR A 155 -3.48 -21.33 15.44
N ARG A 156 -3.64 -20.01 15.55
CA ARG A 156 -4.83 -19.38 16.11
C ARG A 156 -4.94 -17.94 15.63
N VAL A 157 -6.16 -17.50 15.37
CA VAL A 157 -6.51 -16.10 15.11
C VAL A 157 -7.08 -15.53 16.40
N ILE A 158 -6.52 -14.43 16.91
CA ILE A 158 -6.90 -13.82 18.20
C ILE A 158 -8.00 -12.77 17.98
N ASP A 159 -7.78 -11.91 16.99
CA ASP A 159 -8.66 -10.83 16.55
C ASP A 159 -8.29 -10.40 15.11
N GLY A 160 -8.78 -9.25 14.67
CA GLY A 160 -8.61 -8.75 13.30
C GLY A 160 -7.19 -8.38 12.89
N ASP A 161 -6.24 -8.26 13.83
CA ASP A 161 -4.87 -7.85 13.54
C ASP A 161 -3.78 -8.57 14.36
N THR A 162 -4.19 -9.62 15.10
CA THR A 162 -3.31 -10.43 15.93
C THR A 162 -3.54 -11.93 15.70
N ILE A 163 -2.45 -12.67 15.48
CA ILE A 163 -2.44 -14.12 15.30
C ILE A 163 -1.37 -14.79 16.18
N ASP A 164 -1.56 -16.06 16.50
CA ASP A 164 -0.49 -16.93 17.02
C ASP A 164 -0.02 -17.87 15.92
N VAL A 165 1.29 -17.94 15.71
CA VAL A 165 1.93 -18.79 14.70
C VAL A 165 2.87 -19.80 15.34
N ARG A 166 3.17 -20.86 14.60
CA ARG A 166 4.28 -21.76 14.89
C ARG A 166 5.49 -21.35 14.07
N LEU A 167 6.48 -20.77 14.75
CA LEU A 167 7.74 -20.31 14.19
C LEU A 167 8.88 -20.98 14.98
N ASP A 168 9.81 -21.64 14.27
CA ASP A 168 10.92 -22.37 14.88
C ASP A 168 10.53 -23.34 16.02
N GLY A 169 9.38 -24.00 15.88
CA GLY A 169 8.85 -24.94 16.87
C GLY A 169 8.23 -24.30 18.12
N LYS A 170 8.19 -22.96 18.21
CA LYS A 170 7.56 -22.20 19.30
C LYS A 170 6.26 -21.57 18.83
N THR A 171 5.38 -21.25 19.78
CA THR A 171 4.20 -20.44 19.52
C THR A 171 4.55 -18.98 19.77
N GLU A 172 4.52 -18.17 18.71
CA GLU A 172 4.83 -16.74 18.76
C GLU A 172 3.57 -15.93 18.45
N ARG A 173 3.40 -14.79 19.13
CA ARG A 173 2.28 -13.87 18.86
C ARG A 173 2.72 -12.78 17.91
N ILE A 174 1.97 -12.62 16.83
CA ILE A 174 2.23 -11.64 15.78
C ILE A 174 1.19 -10.52 15.87
N ARG A 175 1.66 -9.27 15.88
CA ARG A 175 0.86 -8.06 15.79
C ARG A 175 1.10 -7.41 14.43
N TYR A 176 0.03 -7.12 13.70
CA TYR A 176 0.13 -6.64 12.33
C TYR A 176 0.61 -5.19 12.31
N LEU A 177 1.64 -4.93 11.51
CA LEU A 177 2.18 -3.59 11.38
C LEU A 177 1.18 -2.64 10.71
N GLN A 178 1.12 -1.41 11.26
CA GLN A 178 0.45 -0.23 10.71
C GLN A 178 -1.07 -0.27 10.57
N ILE A 179 -1.72 -1.28 11.14
CA ILE A 179 -3.17 -1.39 11.13
C ILE A 179 -3.69 -1.68 12.52
N ASN A 180 -4.86 -1.16 12.88
CA ASN A 180 -5.62 -1.53 14.06
C ASN A 180 -7.00 -2.00 13.62
N THR A 181 -7.53 -3.02 14.28
CA THR A 181 -8.91 -3.44 14.12
C THR A 181 -9.73 -3.06 15.35
N PRO A 182 -11.07 -2.93 15.22
CA PRO A 182 -11.91 -2.60 16.36
C PRO A 182 -11.70 -3.56 17.53
N GLU A 183 -11.63 -3.06 18.76
CA GLU A 183 -11.44 -3.86 19.97
C GLU A 183 -12.65 -4.74 20.32
N ARG A 184 -12.49 -5.76 21.18
CA ARG A 184 -13.53 -6.79 21.48
C ARG A 184 -14.94 -6.27 21.77
N SER A 185 -15.07 -5.10 22.40
CA SER A 185 -16.35 -4.48 22.74
C SER A 185 -16.86 -3.46 21.72
N ALA A 186 -16.07 -3.16 20.70
CA ALA A 186 -16.41 -2.19 19.66
C ALA A 186 -17.33 -2.80 18.58
N PRO A 187 -18.15 -1.96 17.92
CA PRO A 187 -18.81 -2.35 16.68
C PRO A 187 -17.80 -2.91 15.67
N CYS A 188 -18.22 -3.87 14.86
CA CYS A 188 -17.41 -4.45 13.79
C CYS A 188 -16.21 -5.34 14.23
N TYR A 189 -15.98 -5.55 15.54
CA TYR A 189 -14.91 -6.44 16.04
C TYR A 189 -15.01 -7.88 15.51
N ARG A 190 -16.22 -8.44 15.52
CA ARG A 190 -16.43 -9.83 15.12
C ARG A 190 -16.15 -9.97 13.63
N GLU A 191 -16.66 -9.03 12.85
CA GLU A 191 -16.59 -9.00 11.41
C GLU A 191 -15.13 -8.81 10.93
N SER A 192 -14.36 -7.92 11.56
CA SER A 192 -12.93 -7.77 11.28
C SER A 192 -12.11 -9.00 11.68
N THR A 193 -12.45 -9.63 12.82
CA THR A 193 -11.82 -10.88 13.27
C THR A 193 -12.11 -12.04 12.31
N GLU A 194 -13.37 -12.19 11.88
CA GLU A 194 -13.79 -13.19 10.89
C GLU A 194 -13.09 -12.95 9.55
N MET A 195 -12.98 -11.70 9.11
CA MET A 195 -12.22 -11.36 7.91
C MET A 195 -10.75 -11.80 7.99
N ASN A 196 -10.06 -11.47 9.08
CA ASN A 196 -8.67 -11.89 9.24
C ASN A 196 -8.58 -13.42 9.26
N ALA A 197 -9.48 -14.09 9.97
CA ALA A 197 -9.51 -15.54 10.02
C ALA A 197 -9.73 -16.18 8.65
N ASP A 198 -10.60 -15.61 7.82
CA ASP A 198 -10.85 -16.06 6.45
C ASP A 198 -9.60 -16.03 5.57
N LEU A 199 -8.70 -15.08 5.84
CA LEU A 199 -7.45 -14.89 5.11
C LEU A 199 -6.32 -15.76 5.63
N VAL A 200 -6.23 -16.04 6.94
CA VAL A 200 -4.98 -16.59 7.52
C VAL A 200 -5.14 -17.89 8.30
N ALA A 201 -6.36 -18.29 8.69
CA ALA A 201 -6.54 -19.44 9.56
C ALA A 201 -6.03 -20.74 8.91
N GLY A 202 -5.11 -21.42 9.61
CA GLY A 202 -4.51 -22.68 9.15
C GLY A 202 -3.53 -22.55 7.99
N GLN A 203 -3.26 -21.33 7.50
CA GLN A 203 -2.36 -21.09 6.38
C GLN A 203 -0.90 -20.97 6.85
N THR A 204 0.04 -21.27 5.95
CA THR A 204 1.44 -20.86 6.12
C THR A 204 1.60 -19.44 5.63
N VAL A 205 2.01 -18.55 6.53
CA VAL A 205 2.21 -17.13 6.24
C VAL A 205 3.68 -16.79 6.16
N ARG A 206 4.02 -15.80 5.35
CA ARG A 206 5.34 -15.16 5.31
C ARG A 206 5.28 -13.87 6.14
N LEU A 207 6.15 -13.79 7.13
CA LEU A 207 6.20 -12.74 8.15
C LEU A 207 7.37 -11.80 7.88
N VAL A 208 7.08 -10.59 7.42
CA VAL A 208 8.12 -9.60 7.06
C VAL A 208 8.22 -8.52 8.15
N PRO A 209 9.37 -8.33 8.79
CA PRO A 209 9.56 -7.27 9.78
C PRO A 209 9.76 -5.88 9.15
N ASP A 210 9.78 -4.87 10.00
CA ASP A 210 10.28 -3.51 9.70
C ASP A 210 11.43 -3.20 10.68
N LYS A 211 11.70 -1.93 10.97
CA LYS A 211 12.82 -1.47 11.82
C LYS A 211 12.72 -1.97 13.27
N GLU A 212 11.55 -1.88 13.89
CA GLU A 212 11.28 -2.44 15.22
C GLU A 212 10.56 -3.78 15.11
N LEU A 213 11.15 -4.79 15.76
CA LEU A 213 10.75 -6.19 15.59
C LEU A 213 9.72 -6.65 16.62
N ILE A 214 9.65 -6.01 17.78
CA ILE A 214 8.89 -6.44 18.96
C ILE A 214 8.30 -5.21 19.64
N ASP A 215 7.04 -5.31 20.06
CA ASP A 215 6.38 -4.24 20.81
C ASP A 215 6.62 -4.36 22.34
N PRO A 216 6.20 -3.36 23.15
CA PRO A 216 6.35 -3.42 24.61
C PRO A 216 5.62 -4.59 25.30
N TYR A 217 4.69 -5.25 24.60
CA TYR A 217 3.94 -6.41 25.08
C TYR A 217 4.56 -7.75 24.64
N ASN A 218 5.76 -7.71 24.07
CA ASN A 218 6.51 -8.87 23.60
C ASN A 218 5.78 -9.63 22.47
N ARG A 219 5.06 -8.92 21.61
CA ARG A 219 4.51 -9.44 20.34
C ARG A 219 5.46 -9.10 19.19
N LEU A 220 5.64 -10.04 18.27
CA LEU A 220 6.42 -9.78 17.05
C LEU A 220 5.63 -8.86 16.12
N LEU A 221 6.27 -7.79 15.65
CA LEU A 221 5.70 -6.84 14.71
C LEU A 221 6.01 -7.30 13.28
N ARG A 222 4.98 -7.59 12.48
CA ARG A 222 5.15 -8.12 11.11
C ARG A 222 4.08 -7.59 10.15
N TYR A 223 4.46 -7.45 8.89
CA TYR A 223 3.55 -7.54 7.76
C TYR A 223 3.31 -9.02 7.44
N VAL A 224 2.05 -9.38 7.21
CA VAL A 224 1.65 -10.79 7.04
C VAL A 224 1.25 -11.03 5.59
N TYR A 225 1.89 -12.02 4.96
CA TYR A 225 1.59 -12.43 3.59
C TYR A 225 1.08 -13.86 3.55
N VAL A 226 0.07 -14.10 2.73
CA VAL A 226 -0.39 -15.44 2.33
C VAL A 226 -0.07 -15.57 0.85
N GLY A 227 0.97 -16.36 0.53
CA GLY A 227 1.59 -16.31 -0.80
C GLY A 227 2.10 -14.91 -1.12
N GLU A 228 1.55 -14.30 -2.17
CA GLU A 228 1.86 -12.93 -2.60
C GLU A 228 0.90 -11.87 -2.03
N VAL A 229 -0.16 -12.29 -1.34
CA VAL A 229 -1.20 -11.38 -0.85
C VAL A 229 -0.77 -10.79 0.50
N LEU A 230 -0.59 -9.47 0.56
CA LEU A 230 -0.36 -8.73 1.80
C LEU A 230 -1.69 -8.58 2.57
N VAL A 231 -1.86 -9.35 3.64
CA VAL A 231 -3.09 -9.40 4.45
C VAL A 231 -3.41 -8.01 5.03
N ASN A 232 -2.39 -7.27 5.52
CA ASN A 232 -2.57 -5.92 6.04
C ASN A 232 -3.27 -4.99 5.02
N ARG A 233 -2.83 -5.06 3.76
CA ARG A 233 -3.38 -4.28 2.65
C ARG A 233 -4.83 -4.65 2.37
N VAL A 234 -5.15 -5.95 2.35
CA VAL A 234 -6.52 -6.45 2.12
C VAL A 234 -7.47 -5.97 3.23
N LEU A 235 -7.02 -5.98 4.48
CA LEU A 235 -7.82 -5.51 5.62
C LEU A 235 -8.14 -4.01 5.51
N VAL A 236 -7.15 -3.18 5.17
CA VAL A 236 -7.35 -1.73 4.99
C VAL A 236 -8.21 -1.43 3.75
N GLU A 237 -7.91 -2.04 2.60
CA GLU A 237 -8.66 -1.84 1.35
C GLU A 237 -10.14 -2.28 1.47
N GLY A 238 -10.39 -3.30 2.30
CA GLY A 238 -11.73 -3.78 2.64
C GLY A 238 -12.43 -2.99 3.75
N GLY A 239 -11.77 -2.01 4.37
CA GLY A 239 -12.30 -1.20 5.46
C GLY A 239 -12.45 -1.92 6.80
N TRP A 240 -11.69 -3.00 7.03
CA TRP A 240 -11.76 -3.81 8.25
C TRP A 240 -10.83 -3.33 9.36
N ALA A 241 -9.85 -2.49 8.99
CA ALA A 241 -8.84 -1.94 9.88
C ALA A 241 -8.62 -0.46 9.58
N GLU A 242 -8.34 0.32 10.62
CA GLU A 242 -7.81 1.68 10.51
C GLU A 242 -6.29 1.65 10.37
N VAL A 243 -5.72 2.71 9.81
CA VAL A 243 -4.27 2.86 9.64
C VAL A 243 -3.70 3.62 10.84
N VAL A 244 -2.62 3.08 11.41
CA VAL A 244 -1.98 3.69 12.57
C VAL A 244 -0.47 3.72 12.41
N LEU A 245 0.14 4.89 12.61
CA LEU A 245 1.58 5.04 12.60
C LEU A 245 2.20 4.70 13.97
N TYR A 246 3.13 3.76 13.98
CA TYR A 246 4.01 3.49 15.13
C TYR A 246 5.47 3.65 14.70
N PRO A 247 6.06 4.87 14.79
CA PRO A 247 7.45 5.09 14.42
C PRO A 247 8.37 4.20 15.29
N PRO A 248 9.46 3.68 14.71
CA PRO A 248 9.99 3.97 13.39
C PRO A 248 9.40 3.10 12.26
N ASN A 249 8.40 2.25 12.53
CA ASN A 249 7.79 1.35 11.54
C ASN A 249 6.82 2.10 10.63
N ASP A 250 7.32 2.58 9.50
CA ASP A 250 6.62 3.42 8.53
C ASP A 250 6.59 2.82 7.10
N MET A 251 7.14 1.61 6.89
CA MET A 251 7.45 1.08 5.55
C MET A 251 6.27 1.08 4.54
N ARG A 252 5.02 0.92 4.96
CA ARG A 252 3.83 0.94 4.08
C ARG A 252 2.80 2.02 4.45
N TYR A 253 3.17 2.97 5.31
CA TYR A 253 2.20 3.86 5.93
C TYR A 253 1.48 4.75 4.90
N ASP A 254 2.25 5.40 4.01
CA ASP A 254 1.70 6.25 2.95
C ASP A 254 0.81 5.49 1.96
N GLU A 255 1.06 4.20 1.76
CA GLU A 255 0.18 3.34 0.94
C GLU A 255 -1.15 3.12 1.65
N PHE A 256 -1.10 2.68 2.92
CA PHE A 256 -2.30 2.34 3.69
C PHE A 256 -3.19 3.56 3.91
N VAL A 257 -2.64 4.74 4.18
CA VAL A 257 -3.42 5.99 4.32
C VAL A 257 -4.28 6.26 3.08
N ARG A 258 -3.76 6.02 1.87
CA ARG A 258 -4.56 6.18 0.63
C ARG A 258 -5.66 5.15 0.53
N LEU A 259 -5.35 3.88 0.83
CA LEU A 259 -6.32 2.79 0.76
C LEU A 259 -7.46 2.94 1.77
N GLU A 260 -7.16 3.40 2.99
CA GLU A 260 -8.17 3.69 4.01
C GLU A 260 -9.10 4.81 3.56
N ALA A 261 -8.55 5.89 2.98
CA ALA A 261 -9.38 6.97 2.45
C ALA A 261 -10.33 6.49 1.34
N GLU A 262 -9.86 5.59 0.46
CA GLU A 262 -10.69 4.95 -0.56
C GLU A 262 -11.77 4.05 0.05
N ALA A 263 -11.42 3.24 1.06
CA ALA A 263 -12.34 2.36 1.76
C ALA A 263 -13.43 3.15 2.51
N ALA A 264 -13.05 4.26 3.15
CA ALA A 264 -13.96 5.18 3.82
C ALA A 264 -14.92 5.85 2.83
N ALA A 265 -14.40 6.37 1.72
CA ALA A 265 -15.22 7.00 0.68
C ALA A 265 -16.21 6.02 0.02
N ALA A 266 -15.83 4.74 -0.07
CA ALA A 266 -16.68 3.67 -0.58
C ALA A 266 -17.59 3.03 0.48
N GLY A 267 -17.50 3.44 1.76
CA GLY A 267 -18.29 2.88 2.85
C GLY A 267 -18.06 1.38 3.07
N ARG A 268 -16.81 0.92 2.94
CA ARG A 268 -16.45 -0.51 3.08
C ARG A 268 -16.26 -0.91 4.54
N GLY A 269 -16.49 -2.19 4.82
CA GLY A 269 -16.19 -2.82 6.10
C GLY A 269 -16.81 -2.10 7.30
N CYS A 270 -15.96 -1.65 8.21
CA CYS A 270 -16.31 -1.00 9.47
C CYS A 270 -16.49 0.51 9.35
N HIS A 271 -16.11 1.16 8.24
CA HIS A 271 -16.27 2.62 8.09
C HIS A 271 -17.72 3.10 8.29
N PRO A 272 -18.78 2.41 7.80
CA PRO A 272 -20.16 2.83 8.04
C PRO A 272 -20.58 2.86 9.51
N THR A 273 -19.85 2.18 10.42
CA THR A 273 -20.16 2.22 11.86
C THR A 273 -19.61 3.48 12.53
N GLY A 274 -18.78 4.27 11.83
CA GLY A 274 -18.09 5.44 12.37
C GLY A 274 -17.03 5.11 13.42
N ILE A 275 -16.58 3.85 13.51
CA ILE A 275 -15.65 3.42 14.57
C ILE A 275 -14.25 4.03 14.40
N PHE A 276 -13.84 4.30 13.16
CA PHE A 276 -12.55 4.90 12.81
C PHE A 276 -12.60 6.45 12.72
N ASP A 277 -13.77 7.05 12.98
CA ASP A 277 -14.00 8.51 12.94
C ASP A 277 -13.99 9.11 14.36
N ASP A 278 -13.11 8.63 15.23
CA ASP A 278 -13.08 9.01 16.65
C ASP A 278 -12.52 10.42 16.93
N GLY A 279 -12.07 11.12 15.89
CA GLY A 279 -11.50 12.46 15.97
C GLY A 279 -10.11 12.51 16.60
N SER A 280 -9.47 11.36 16.80
CA SER A 280 -8.08 11.32 17.24
C SER A 280 -7.16 11.75 16.10
N THR A 281 -6.22 12.65 16.41
CA THR A 281 -5.19 13.12 15.47
C THR A 281 -3.98 12.20 15.43
N THR A 282 -4.00 11.11 16.19
CA THR A 282 -3.02 10.02 16.12
C THR A 282 -3.36 9.13 14.94
N ARG A 283 -3.23 9.69 13.74
CA ARG A 283 -3.05 8.92 12.51
C ARG A 283 -1.56 8.77 12.27
#